data_AF-A0A944R7F2-F1
#
_entry.id   AF-A0A944R7F2-F1
#
_cell.length_a   1.000
_cell.length_b   1.000
_cell.length_c   1.000
_cell.angle_alpha   90.00
_cell.angle_beta   90.00
_cell.angle_gamma   90.00
#
_symmetry.space_group_name_H-M   'P 1'
#
loop_
_entity.id
_entity.type
_entity.pdbx_description
1 polymer ?
#
loop_
_entity_poly.entity_id
_entity_poly.type
_entity_poly.pdbx_seq_one_letter_code
_entity_poly.pdbx_strand_id
1 'polypeptide(L)'
;MSTLLETLPPARPAELHAISIAKNIAGKHVLTTTVGRGQAAITLAETRPEAKVSLWFHDQYQQQLLVRALQELPTQLSLYCESDPPPSSNGGQYDLAILPVFKSGEAEF
;
A
#
# COMPACT_ATOMS: atom_id res chain seq x y z
N MET A 1 -3.75 21.98 -1.28
CA MET A 1 -4.68 20.84 -1.20
C MET A 1 -4.11 19.92 -0.14
N SER A 2 -4.84 19.63 0.93
CA SER A 2 -4.42 18.65 1.94
C SER A 2 -4.18 17.33 1.23
N THR A 3 -2.98 16.79 1.31
CA THR A 3 -2.71 15.45 0.78
C THR A 3 -3.50 14.42 1.60
N LEU A 4 -3.90 13.27 1.00
CA LEU A 4 -4.60 12.22 1.75
C LEU A 4 -3.77 11.69 2.93
N LEU A 5 -2.46 11.93 2.90
CA LEU A 5 -1.52 11.58 3.96
C LEU A 5 -1.63 12.46 5.21
N GLU A 6 -2.15 13.69 5.10
CA GLU A 6 -2.28 14.63 6.24
C GLU A 6 -3.41 14.22 7.22
N THR A 7 -4.39 13.43 6.78
CA THR A 7 -5.47 12.90 7.63
C THR A 7 -5.08 11.58 8.32
N LEU A 8 -3.96 10.99 7.91
CA LEU A 8 -3.44 9.75 8.45
C LEU A 8 -2.37 10.05 9.52
N PRO A 9 -2.21 9.18 10.53
CA PRO A 9 -1.05 9.25 11.39
C PRO A 9 0.24 9.07 10.59
N PRO A 10 1.39 9.50 11.16
CA PRO A 10 2.67 9.39 10.48
C PRO A 10 2.92 7.98 9.94
N ALA A 11 3.41 7.92 8.70
CA ALA A 11 3.81 6.67 8.08
C ALA A 11 4.86 5.96 8.93
N ARG A 12 4.78 4.63 9.00
CA ARG A 12 5.76 3.83 9.75
C ARG A 12 7.13 3.94 9.07
N PRO A 13 8.26 3.87 9.81
CA PRO A 13 9.59 3.95 9.20
C PRO A 13 9.83 2.94 8.07
N ALA A 14 9.31 1.73 8.18
CA ALA A 14 9.39 0.71 7.14
C ALA A 14 8.67 1.12 5.84
N GLU A 15 7.48 1.72 5.95
CA GLU A 15 6.75 2.23 4.78
C GLU A 15 7.44 3.45 4.16
N LEU A 16 7.94 4.38 4.99
CA LEU A 16 8.71 5.53 4.51
C LEU A 16 9.94 5.09 3.70
N HIS A 17 10.67 4.10 4.21
CA HIS A 17 11.84 3.56 3.53
C HIS A 17 11.44 2.86 2.22
N ALA A 18 10.40 2.03 2.25
CA ALA A 18 9.89 1.34 1.08
C ALA A 18 9.47 2.31 -0.03
N ILE A 19 8.76 3.39 0.31
CA ILE A 19 8.37 4.45 -0.63
C ILE A 19 9.60 5.13 -1.25
N SER A 20 10.60 5.47 -0.43
CA SER A 20 11.80 6.14 -0.89
C SER A 20 12.53 5.34 -1.97
N ILE A 21 12.49 4.02 -1.90
CA ILE A 21 13.09 3.13 -2.89
C ILE A 21 12.14 2.93 -4.08
N ALA A 22 10.87 2.61 -3.83
CA ALA A 22 9.89 2.26 -4.84
C ALA A 22 9.62 3.38 -5.86
N LYS A 23 9.81 4.65 -5.47
CA LYS A 23 9.71 5.80 -6.39
C LYS A 23 10.64 5.71 -7.60
N ASN A 24 11.78 5.02 -7.47
CA ASN A 24 12.80 4.91 -8.53
C ASN A 24 12.78 3.56 -9.25
N ILE A 25 11.84 2.67 -8.93
CA ILE A 25 11.73 1.34 -9.55
C ILE A 25 10.57 1.35 -10.55
N ALA A 26 10.86 0.93 -11.79
CA ALA A 26 9.86 0.82 -12.85
C ALA A 26 8.82 -0.27 -12.55
N GLY A 27 7.59 -0.07 -13.03
CA GLY A 27 6.49 -1.01 -12.87
C GLY A 27 5.15 -0.30 -12.89
N LYS A 28 4.16 -0.85 -13.62
CA LYS A 28 2.81 -0.29 -13.75
C LYS A 28 1.80 -1.06 -12.91
N HIS A 29 2.05 -2.32 -12.63
CA HIS A 29 1.20 -3.17 -11.80
C HIS A 29 1.92 -3.45 -10.49
N VAL A 30 1.51 -2.77 -9.43
CA VAL A 30 2.22 -2.77 -8.14
C VAL A 30 1.36 -3.47 -7.10
N LEU A 31 1.91 -4.51 -6.48
CA LEU A 31 1.37 -5.10 -5.25
C LEU A 31 2.06 -4.43 -4.06
N THR A 32 1.29 -4.05 -3.04
CA THR A 32 1.86 -3.55 -1.79
C THR A 32 1.11 -4.11 -0.60
N THR A 33 1.84 -4.46 0.45
CA THR A 33 1.28 -4.70 1.78
C THR A 33 1.50 -3.47 2.66
N THR A 34 1.03 -3.51 3.91
CA THR A 34 1.15 -2.41 4.87
C THR A 34 1.43 -2.93 6.27
N VAL A 35 2.29 -2.22 7.01
CA VAL A 35 2.47 -2.35 8.47
C VAL A 35 1.81 -1.18 9.24
N GLY A 36 1.09 -0.34 8.51
CA GLY A 36 0.40 0.85 8.98
C GLY A 36 -0.94 1.02 8.24
N ARG A 37 -1.16 2.18 7.64
CA ARG A 37 -2.42 2.54 6.95
C ARG A 37 -2.23 2.68 5.44
N GLY A 38 -1.28 1.94 4.86
CA GLY A 38 -1.10 1.92 3.42
C GLY A 38 -0.53 3.20 2.83
N GLN A 39 0.18 4.00 3.64
CA GLN A 39 0.76 5.27 3.19
C GLN A 39 1.71 5.06 2.00
N ALA A 40 2.34 3.89 1.89
CA ALA A 40 3.15 3.54 0.73
C ALA A 40 2.35 3.42 -0.56
N ALA A 41 1.22 2.73 -0.49
CA ALA A 41 0.30 2.57 -1.61
C ALA A 41 -0.28 3.90 -2.07
N ILE A 42 -0.74 4.72 -1.11
CA ILE A 42 -1.34 6.03 -1.37
C ILE A 42 -0.32 6.94 -2.04
N THR A 43 0.89 7.03 -1.47
CA THR A 43 1.95 7.88 -2.05
C THR A 43 2.27 7.45 -3.49
N LEU A 44 2.34 6.15 -3.77
CA LEU A 44 2.60 5.68 -5.13
C LEU A 44 1.45 5.97 -6.07
N ALA A 45 0.21 5.74 -5.65
CA ALA A 45 -0.96 6.02 -6.48
C ALA A 45 -1.13 7.52 -6.78
N GLU A 46 -0.77 8.40 -5.84
CA GLU A 46 -0.80 9.86 -6.02
C GLU A 46 0.37 10.35 -6.91
N THR A 47 1.57 9.79 -6.75
CA THR A 47 2.78 10.27 -7.44
C THR A 47 3.04 9.62 -8.80
N ARG A 48 2.39 8.48 -9.09
CA ARG A 48 2.56 7.72 -10.34
C ARG A 48 1.20 7.39 -10.94
N PRO A 49 0.55 8.34 -11.63
CA PRO A 49 -0.80 8.17 -12.17
C PRO A 49 -0.94 7.01 -13.18
N GLU A 50 0.16 6.55 -13.76
CA GLU A 50 0.22 5.42 -14.68
C GLU A 50 0.30 4.05 -13.98
N ALA A 51 0.60 4.02 -12.68
CA ALA A 51 0.74 2.80 -11.90
C ALA A 51 -0.60 2.44 -11.23
N LYS A 52 -1.05 1.21 -11.46
CA LYS A 52 -2.17 0.57 -10.75
C LYS A 52 -1.62 -0.10 -9.50
N VAL A 53 -2.11 0.32 -8.34
CA VAL A 53 -1.61 -0.12 -7.04
C VAL A 53 -2.67 -0.97 -6.34
N SER A 54 -2.33 -2.22 -6.07
CA SER A 54 -3.12 -3.14 -5.24
C SER A 54 -2.57 -3.12 -3.82
N LEU A 55 -3.29 -2.50 -2.89
CA LEU A 55 -2.98 -2.55 -1.46
C LEU A 55 -3.67 -3.75 -0.82
N TRP A 56 -2.88 -4.75 -0.47
CA TRP A 56 -3.32 -5.97 0.17
C TRP A 56 -3.13 -5.90 1.69
N PHE A 57 -4.25 -5.83 2.41
CA PHE A 57 -4.32 -5.92 3.85
C PHE A 57 -4.40 -7.38 4.30
N HIS A 58 -3.64 -7.71 5.33
CA HIS A 58 -3.77 -8.99 6.03
C HIS A 58 -4.80 -8.94 7.18
N ASP A 59 -5.28 -7.75 7.54
CA ASP A 59 -6.22 -7.51 8.63
C ASP A 59 -7.32 -6.54 8.18
N GLN A 60 -8.58 -7.02 8.25
CA GLN A 60 -9.76 -6.25 7.87
C GLN A 60 -9.95 -5.02 8.77
N TYR A 61 -9.57 -5.09 10.04
CA TYR A 61 -9.64 -3.94 10.95
C TYR A 61 -8.75 -2.79 10.45
N GLN A 62 -7.53 -3.08 10.01
CA GLN A 62 -6.63 -2.06 9.44
C GLN A 62 -7.18 -1.46 8.14
N GLN A 63 -7.79 -2.28 7.28
CA GLN A 63 -8.45 -1.80 6.07
C GLN A 63 -9.59 -0.82 6.41
N GLN A 64 -10.44 -1.18 7.39
CA GLN A 64 -11.54 -0.32 7.84
C GLN A 64 -11.05 0.98 8.45
N LEU A 65 -9.95 0.96 9.21
CA LEU A 65 -9.34 2.18 9.75
C LEU A 65 -8.91 3.13 8.62
N LEU A 66 -8.36 2.60 7.52
CA LEU A 66 -8.00 3.42 6.37
C LEU A 66 -9.25 3.99 5.68
N VAL A 67 -10.23 3.14 5.36
CA VAL A 67 -11.47 3.55 4.68
C VAL A 67 -12.24 4.61 5.47
N ARG A 68 -12.21 4.55 6.82
CA ARG A 68 -12.84 5.58 7.66
C ARG A 68 -12.04 6.88 7.70
N ALA A 69 -10.72 6.83 7.54
CA ALA A 69 -9.86 8.00 7.59
C ALA A 69 -9.82 8.78 6.26
N LEU A 70 -10.06 8.11 5.13
CA LEU A 70 -10.07 8.71 3.80
C LEU A 70 -11.49 8.84 3.26
N GLN A 71 -11.88 10.06 2.90
CA GLN A 71 -13.17 10.31 2.24
C GLN A 71 -13.18 9.81 0.80
N GLU A 72 -12.05 9.94 0.11
CA GLU A 72 -11.86 9.51 -1.27
C GLU A 72 -10.51 8.79 -1.40
N LEU A 73 -10.48 7.72 -2.19
CA LEU A 73 -9.26 6.98 -2.52
C LEU A 73 -8.75 7.44 -3.90
N PRO A 74 -7.42 7.44 -4.13
CA PRO A 74 -6.88 7.66 -5.46
C PRO A 74 -7.45 6.63 -6.45
N THR A 75 -7.83 7.05 -7.65
CA THR A 75 -8.48 6.18 -8.66
C THR A 75 -7.62 4.96 -9.02
N GLN A 76 -6.30 5.08 -8.92
CA GLN A 76 -5.36 4.01 -9.22
C GLN A 76 -5.12 3.02 -8.06
N LEU A 77 -5.67 3.32 -6.86
CA LEU A 77 -5.50 2.51 -5.67
C LEU A 77 -6.72 1.60 -5.47
N SER A 78 -6.48 0.30 -5.45
CA SER A 78 -7.48 -0.71 -5.09
C SER A 78 -7.10 -1.33 -3.74
N LEU A 79 -8.08 -1.52 -2.86
CA LEU A 79 -7.90 -2.10 -1.53
C LEU A 79 -8.41 -3.52 -1.50
N TYR A 80 -7.62 -4.44 -0.98
CA TYR A 80 -7.96 -5.86 -0.87
C TYR A 80 -7.72 -6.35 0.55
N CYS A 81 -8.56 -7.26 1.03
CA CYS A 81 -8.38 -7.96 2.29
C CYS A 81 -8.87 -9.40 2.09
N GLU A 82 -8.04 -10.19 1.40
CA GLU A 82 -8.32 -11.56 1.00
C GLU A 82 -7.18 -12.47 1.49
N SER A 83 -7.44 -13.78 1.55
CA SER A 83 -6.44 -14.75 2.06
C SER A 83 -5.22 -14.88 1.15
N ASP A 84 -5.44 -14.83 -0.16
CA ASP A 84 -4.39 -14.90 -1.17
C ASP A 84 -4.07 -13.50 -1.73
N PRO A 85 -2.86 -13.30 -2.30
CA PRO A 85 -2.55 -12.07 -3.00
C PRO A 85 -3.60 -11.80 -4.10
N PRO A 86 -4.16 -10.58 -4.18
CA PRO A 86 -5.17 -10.28 -5.19
C PRO A 86 -4.56 -10.41 -6.60
N PRO A 87 -5.29 -10.91 -7.59
CA PRO A 87 -4.77 -11.00 -8.95
C PRO A 87 -4.55 -9.60 -9.53
N SER A 88 -3.38 -9.40 -10.16
CA SER A 88 -3.13 -8.17 -10.92
C SER A 88 -4.05 -8.07 -12.14
N SER A 89 -4.45 -6.85 -12.48
CA SER A 89 -5.16 -6.54 -13.73
C SER A 89 -4.35 -6.85 -15.01
N ASN A 90 -3.07 -7.24 -14.89
CA ASN A 90 -2.21 -7.68 -15.99
C ASN A 90 -2.06 -9.22 -16.00
N GLY A 91 -3.17 -9.94 -16.17
CA GLY A 91 -3.13 -11.41 -16.26
C GLY A 91 -2.54 -12.10 -15.02
N GLY A 92 -2.71 -11.52 -13.82
CA GLY A 92 -2.18 -12.05 -12.57
C GLY A 92 -0.71 -11.70 -12.28
N GLN A 93 0.01 -11.01 -13.18
CA GLN A 93 1.41 -10.64 -12.97
C GLN A 93 1.57 -9.22 -12.38
N TYR A 94 2.44 -9.11 -11.39
CA TYR A 94 2.88 -7.83 -10.84
C TYR A 94 4.29 -7.50 -11.34
N ASP A 95 4.51 -6.24 -11.69
CA ASP A 95 5.81 -5.73 -12.10
C ASP A 95 6.69 -5.39 -10.89
N LEU A 96 6.05 -5.02 -9.78
CA LEU A 96 6.69 -4.61 -8.53
C LEU A 96 5.87 -5.07 -7.34
N ALA A 97 6.54 -5.65 -6.34
CA ALA A 97 5.98 -5.96 -5.04
C ALA A 97 6.70 -5.13 -3.96
N ILE A 98 5.92 -4.50 -3.09
CA ILE A 98 6.41 -3.69 -1.97
C ILE A 98 5.88 -4.31 -0.69
N LEU A 99 6.77 -4.93 0.07
CA LEU A 99 6.40 -5.70 1.25
C LEU A 99 7.09 -5.12 2.49
N PRO A 100 6.60 -3.99 3.05
CA PRO A 100 7.10 -3.49 4.32
C PRO A 100 6.84 -4.55 5.39
N VAL A 101 7.86 -4.86 6.19
CA VAL A 101 7.76 -5.80 7.31
C VAL A 101 8.18 -5.11 8.60
N PHE A 102 7.67 -5.60 9.73
CA PHE A 102 8.20 -5.19 11.02
C PHE A 102 9.64 -5.69 11.17
N LYS A 103 10.50 -4.86 11.77
CA LYS A 103 11.89 -5.25 12.07
C LYS A 103 11.95 -6.47 13.01
N SER A 104 10.99 -6.53 13.93
CA SER A 104 10.79 -7.65 14.83
C SER A 104 9.60 -8.43 14.30
N GLY A 105 9.83 -9.63 13.77
CA GLY A 105 8.74 -10.58 13.55
C GLY A 105 8.17 -11.04 14.88
N GLU A 106 6.99 -11.66 14.86
CA GLU A 106 6.59 -12.50 15.98
C GLU A 106 7.55 -13.70 15.98
N ALA A 107 8.49 -13.73 16.92
CA ALA A 107 9.10 -14.99 17.28
C ALA A 107 7.98 -15.82 17.90
N GLU A 108 7.60 -16.93 17.26
CA GLU A 108 6.83 -17.95 17.96
C GLU A 108 7.69 -18.37 19.17
N PHE A 109 7.20 -18.06 20.38
CA PHE A 109 7.82 -18.45 21.64
C PHE A 109 7.35 -19.83 22.05
#